data_AF-A0A358Y1C2-F1
#
_entry.id   AF-A0A358Y1C2-F1
#
_cell.length_a   1.000
_cell.length_b   1.000
_cell.length_c   1.000
_cell.angle_alpha   90.00
_cell.angle_beta   90.00
_cell.angle_gamma   90.00
#
_symmetry.space_group_name_H-M   'P 1'
#
loop_
_entity.id
_entity.type
_entity.pdbx_description
1 polymer ?
#
loop_
_entity_poly.entity_id
_entity_poly.type
_entity_poly.pdbx_seq_one_letter_code
_entity_poly.pdbx_strand_id
1 'polypeptide(L)'
;MLERQFAYPVEPVRVEHIASDELDRFDVLILPDGGNYAAALAARGVERLKSWVDRGGVLVTMSGGTRFAADDDVGLLPTDLELLAGGKEADDDDGNVAEGTILTDQDAYQKAILPEAPRPDSIPGVLMRTRITQDTWLSAGVTDGVAFMVQGQDVYRPLTLDEGWNALYFDAPENLGAGGHLWAENRRQWAFKPAVVQANFGDGLVIGFVADPTFRAALDGANVVFLNAVLRGPGHTARVR
;
A
#
# COMPACT_ATOMS: atom_id res chain seq x y z
N MET A 1 6.52 -8.16 34.32
CA MET A 1 5.08 -7.93 34.03
C MET A 1 4.47 -9.16 33.39
N LEU A 2 4.98 -9.65 32.25
CA LEU A 2 4.47 -10.85 31.56
C LEU A 2 4.29 -12.08 32.48
N GLU A 3 5.36 -12.50 33.16
CA GLU A 3 5.28 -13.65 34.07
C GLU A 3 4.42 -13.36 35.32
N ARG A 4 4.65 -12.23 35.99
CA ARG A 4 4.06 -11.96 37.32
C ARG A 4 2.62 -11.45 37.29
N GLN A 5 2.21 -10.74 36.25
CA GLN A 5 0.86 -10.14 36.15
C GLN A 5 -0.02 -10.89 35.15
N PHE A 6 0.56 -11.42 34.07
CA PHE A 6 -0.17 -12.08 33.00
C PHE A 6 0.04 -13.60 32.96
N ALA A 7 0.85 -14.15 33.88
CA ALA A 7 1.17 -15.58 33.95
C ALA A 7 1.65 -16.18 32.62
N TYR A 8 2.31 -15.35 31.79
CA TYR A 8 2.85 -15.77 30.50
C TYR A 8 4.33 -16.15 30.66
N PRO A 9 4.76 -17.33 30.18
CA PRO A 9 6.13 -17.79 30.34
C PRO A 9 7.11 -16.89 29.55
N VAL A 10 8.25 -16.60 30.16
CA VAL A 10 9.35 -15.85 29.53
C VAL A 10 10.66 -16.56 29.85
N GLU A 11 11.58 -16.57 28.89
CA GLU A 11 12.92 -17.13 29.07
C GLU A 11 13.96 -16.01 28.97
N PRO A 12 14.73 -15.74 30.04
CA PRO A 12 15.84 -14.78 29.96
C PRO A 12 16.97 -15.33 29.08
N VAL A 13 17.22 -14.69 27.95
CA VAL A 13 18.31 -15.03 27.03
C VAL A 13 19.43 -14.01 27.17
N ARG A 14 20.68 -14.48 27.26
CA ARG A 14 21.86 -13.59 27.24
C ARG A 14 22.11 -13.10 25.82
N VAL A 15 22.53 -11.84 25.68
CA VAL A 15 22.68 -11.19 24.37
C VAL A 15 23.65 -11.96 23.46
N GLU A 16 24.73 -12.51 24.03
CA GLU A 16 25.74 -13.27 23.30
C GLU A 16 25.19 -14.58 22.70
N HIS A 17 24.09 -15.10 23.25
CA HIS A 17 23.43 -16.32 22.77
C HIS A 17 22.44 -16.06 21.63
N ILE A 18 22.12 -14.80 21.32
CA ILE A 18 21.24 -14.45 20.18
C ILE A 18 21.88 -14.88 18.84
N ALA A 19 23.21 -14.94 18.78
CA ALA A 19 23.93 -15.43 17.61
C ALA A 19 23.85 -16.96 17.40
N SER A 20 23.22 -17.69 18.32
CA SER A 20 23.06 -19.15 18.26
C SER A 20 21.80 -19.57 17.49
N ASP A 21 21.66 -20.88 17.23
CA ASP A 21 20.47 -21.45 16.59
C ASP A 21 19.25 -21.49 17.52
N GLU A 22 19.41 -21.18 18.80
CA GLU A 22 18.33 -21.24 19.79
C GLU A 22 17.25 -20.18 19.56
N LEU A 23 17.55 -19.12 18.82
CA LEU A 23 16.62 -18.04 18.53
C LEU A 23 15.39 -18.53 17.73
N ASP A 24 15.54 -19.59 16.92
CA ASP A 24 14.44 -20.16 16.12
C ASP A 24 13.38 -20.88 16.97
N ARG A 25 13.62 -21.05 18.28
CA ARG A 25 12.63 -21.61 19.22
C ARG A 25 11.63 -20.58 19.74
N PHE A 26 11.88 -19.30 19.47
CA PHE A 26 11.06 -18.20 19.97
C PHE A 26 10.35 -17.49 18.81
N ASP A 27 9.10 -17.07 19.05
CA ASP A 27 8.34 -16.23 18.12
C ASP A 27 8.60 -14.74 18.36
N VAL A 28 8.86 -14.35 19.62
CA VAL A 28 9.00 -12.97 20.06
C VAL A 28 10.28 -12.82 20.88
N LEU A 29 11.13 -11.86 20.51
CA LEU A 29 12.29 -11.44 21.28
C LEU A 29 12.06 -10.02 21.81
N ILE A 30 12.28 -9.83 23.11
CA ILE A 30 12.18 -8.52 23.75
C ILE A 30 13.59 -8.03 24.08
N LEU A 31 14.03 -6.93 23.45
CA LEU A 31 15.22 -6.19 23.87
C LEU A 31 14.81 -5.09 24.85
N PRO A 32 15.11 -5.24 26.15
CA PRO A 32 14.80 -4.22 27.13
C PRO A 32 15.70 -2.99 26.96
N ASP A 33 15.58 -2.05 27.89
CA ASP A 33 16.52 -0.94 27.99
C ASP A 33 17.94 -1.46 28.29
N GLY A 34 18.92 -0.98 27.55
CA GLY A 34 20.30 -1.43 27.62
C GLY A 34 21.20 -0.63 26.68
N GLY A 35 22.50 -0.70 26.92
CA GLY A 35 23.52 -0.13 26.04
C GLY A 35 24.42 -1.22 25.46
N ASN A 36 25.05 -0.94 24.32
CA ASN A 36 26.08 -1.78 23.69
C ASN A 36 25.60 -3.11 23.07
N TYR A 37 24.32 -3.20 22.65
CA TYR A 37 23.81 -4.39 21.98
C TYR A 37 24.63 -4.77 20.73
N ALA A 38 24.99 -3.78 19.89
CA ALA A 38 25.83 -4.02 18.71
C ALA A 38 27.18 -4.65 19.07
N ALA A 39 27.83 -4.15 20.13
CA ALA A 39 29.11 -4.69 20.60
C ALA A 39 28.96 -6.11 21.18
N ALA A 40 27.91 -6.37 21.95
CA ALA A 40 27.66 -7.67 22.57
C ALA A 40 27.26 -8.75 21.55
N LEU A 41 26.49 -8.37 20.52
CA LEU A 41 26.10 -9.25 19.42
C LEU A 41 27.24 -9.47 18.42
N ALA A 42 28.12 -8.47 18.27
CA ALA A 42 29.04 -8.32 17.14
C ALA A 42 28.30 -8.40 15.78
N ALA A 43 29.03 -8.25 14.67
CA ALA A 43 28.45 -8.28 13.33
C ALA A 43 27.63 -9.55 13.07
N ARG A 44 28.11 -10.72 13.55
CA ARG A 44 27.43 -12.00 13.37
C ARG A 44 26.07 -12.05 14.08
N GLY A 45 25.99 -11.55 15.31
CA GLY A 45 24.73 -11.55 16.07
C GLY A 45 23.71 -10.58 15.49
N VAL A 46 24.15 -9.41 15.02
CA VAL A 46 23.28 -8.44 14.33
C VAL A 46 22.69 -9.06 13.05
N GLU A 47 23.51 -9.66 12.20
CA GLU A 47 23.03 -10.32 10.97
C GLU A 47 22.11 -11.51 11.26
N ARG A 48 22.40 -12.28 12.32
CA ARG A 48 21.51 -13.37 12.76
C ARG A 48 20.14 -12.85 13.20
N LEU A 49 20.12 -11.74 13.93
CA LEU A 49 18.89 -11.10 14.40
C LEU A 49 18.08 -10.54 13.22
N LYS A 50 18.72 -9.80 12.30
CA LYS A 50 18.12 -9.33 11.04
C LYS A 50 17.47 -10.48 10.28
N SER A 51 18.22 -11.56 10.06
CA SER A 51 17.74 -12.73 9.34
C SER A 51 16.57 -13.44 10.05
N TRP A 52 16.53 -13.44 11.39
CA TRP A 52 15.42 -14.01 12.14
C TRP A 52 14.15 -13.17 12.00
N VAL A 53 14.26 -11.84 12.11
CA VAL A 53 13.13 -10.92 11.91
C VAL A 53 12.58 -11.02 10.49
N ASP A 54 13.45 -11.07 9.47
CA ASP A 54 13.06 -11.22 8.06
C ASP A 54 12.27 -12.52 7.79
N ARG A 55 12.56 -13.59 8.54
CA ARG A 55 11.80 -14.86 8.49
C ARG A 55 10.49 -14.85 9.28
N GLY A 56 10.08 -13.73 9.85
CA GLY A 56 8.83 -13.56 10.57
C GLY A 56 8.94 -13.53 12.10
N GLY A 57 10.16 -13.48 12.65
CA GLY A 57 10.37 -13.25 14.08
C GLY A 57 9.93 -11.84 14.50
N VAL A 58 9.32 -11.71 15.67
CA VAL A 58 8.84 -10.42 16.19
C VAL A 58 9.85 -9.83 17.17
N LEU A 59 10.42 -8.69 16.81
CA LEU A 59 11.32 -7.93 17.68
C LEU A 59 10.56 -6.82 18.42
N VAL A 60 10.58 -6.85 19.75
CA VAL A 60 10.04 -5.78 20.59
C VAL A 60 11.21 -5.10 21.29
N THR A 61 11.38 -3.80 21.07
CA THR A 61 12.48 -3.03 21.65
C THR A 61 11.98 -2.01 22.66
N MET A 62 12.82 -1.66 23.63
CA MET A 62 12.52 -0.68 24.67
C MET A 62 13.72 0.24 24.89
N SER A 63 13.50 1.56 24.92
CA SER A 63 14.53 2.57 25.24
C SER A 63 15.85 2.34 24.47
N GLY A 64 16.95 1.97 25.14
CA GLY A 64 18.23 1.69 24.46
C GLY A 64 18.20 0.53 23.45
N GLY A 65 17.30 -0.45 23.61
CA GLY A 65 17.04 -1.46 22.58
C GLY A 65 16.42 -0.87 21.32
N THR A 66 15.58 0.16 21.45
CA THR A 66 15.00 0.88 20.31
C THR A 66 16.07 1.68 19.59
N ARG A 67 16.97 2.35 20.35
CA ARG A 67 18.15 3.01 19.78
C ARG A 67 19.01 2.04 18.98
N PHE A 68 19.27 0.84 19.51
CA PHE A 68 20.02 -0.18 18.78
C PHE A 68 19.34 -0.62 17.49
N ALA A 69 18.02 -0.81 17.47
CA ALA A 69 17.32 -1.23 16.24
C ALA A 69 17.25 -0.12 15.18
N ALA A 70 17.24 1.14 15.62
CA ALA A 70 17.24 2.35 14.80
C ALA A 70 18.62 2.73 14.23
N ASP A 71 19.70 2.21 14.82
CA ASP A 71 21.08 2.47 14.39
C ASP A 71 21.29 2.07 12.91
N ASP A 72 21.96 2.89 12.10
CA ASP A 72 22.14 2.71 10.66
C ASP A 72 22.84 1.39 10.32
N ASP A 73 23.81 0.97 11.14
CA ASP A 73 24.52 -0.30 10.95
C ASP A 73 23.59 -1.51 11.20
N VAL A 74 22.52 -1.30 11.96
CA VAL A 74 21.53 -2.32 12.36
C VAL A 74 20.27 -2.28 11.50
N GLY A 75 19.73 -1.11 11.15
CA GLY A 75 18.65 -0.93 10.16
C GLY A 75 17.42 -1.82 10.35
N LEU A 76 17.09 -2.22 11.58
CA LEU A 76 15.94 -3.07 11.90
C LEU A 76 14.65 -2.27 12.08
N LEU A 77 14.78 -0.99 12.45
CA LEU A 77 13.68 -0.06 12.61
C LEU A 77 14.03 1.21 11.83
N PRO A 78 13.30 1.56 10.75
CA PRO A 78 13.65 2.67 9.88
C PRO A 78 13.20 4.01 10.49
N THR A 79 13.91 4.47 11.51
CA THR A 79 13.72 5.77 12.17
C THR A 79 15.03 6.22 12.78
N ASP A 80 15.22 7.53 12.87
CA ASP A 80 16.45 8.10 13.38
C ASP A 80 16.23 8.77 14.73
N LEU A 81 17.31 8.95 15.50
CA LEU A 81 17.30 9.92 16.58
C LEU A 81 17.37 11.32 15.98
N GLU A 82 16.64 12.26 16.56
CA GLU A 82 16.74 13.66 16.16
C GLU A 82 17.72 14.44 17.05
N LEU A 83 18.51 15.32 16.42
CA LEU A 83 19.22 16.38 17.09
C LEU A 83 18.24 17.40 17.70
N LEU A 84 18.75 18.35 18.49
CA LEU A 84 17.93 19.46 18.95
C LEU A 84 17.51 20.34 17.76
N ALA A 85 16.20 20.47 17.54
CA ALA A 85 15.68 21.36 16.51
C ALA A 85 16.09 22.82 16.74
N GLY A 86 16.68 23.46 15.72
CA GLY A 86 17.24 24.81 15.83
C GLY A 86 18.52 24.88 16.68
N GLY A 87 19.17 23.74 16.94
CA GLY A 87 20.52 23.69 17.47
C GLY A 87 21.55 24.32 16.55
N LYS A 88 22.79 24.46 17.02
CA LYS A 88 23.89 24.84 16.13
C LYS A 88 24.16 23.70 15.15
N GLU A 89 24.57 24.06 13.93
CA GLU A 89 25.06 23.09 12.96
C GLU A 89 26.17 22.25 13.60
N ALA A 90 26.05 20.93 13.45
CA ALA A 90 27.09 20.01 13.83
C ALA A 90 28.21 20.09 12.78
N ASP A 91 29.46 20.15 13.25
CA ASP A 91 30.63 20.16 12.36
C ASP A 91 30.91 18.76 11.74
N ASP A 92 30.36 17.70 12.33
CA ASP A 92 30.51 16.30 11.91
C ASP A 92 29.13 15.62 11.76
N ASP A 93 28.98 14.83 10.70
CA ASP A 93 27.81 13.99 10.41
C ASP A 93 27.96 12.63 11.13
N ASP A 94 27.30 12.49 12.27
CA ASP A 94 27.14 11.20 12.96
C ASP A 94 25.88 10.55 12.37
N GLY A 95 26.04 9.72 11.32
CA GLY A 95 24.96 9.21 10.47
C GLY A 95 23.75 8.61 11.22
N ASN A 96 23.96 8.18 12.47
CA ASN A 96 22.93 7.66 13.36
C ASN A 96 21.95 8.70 13.95
N VAL A 97 22.09 10.00 13.63
CA VAL A 97 21.23 11.07 14.14
C VAL A 97 20.85 12.06 13.04
N ALA A 98 19.55 12.22 12.82
CA ALA A 98 18.97 13.17 11.86
C ALA A 98 18.82 14.60 12.43
N GLU A 99 18.64 15.58 11.54
CA GLU A 99 18.31 16.95 11.94
C GLU A 99 16.99 16.98 12.72
N GLY A 100 16.96 17.76 13.81
CA GLY A 100 15.77 17.87 14.65
C GLY A 100 14.65 18.67 14.00
N THR A 101 13.43 18.13 14.03
CA THR A 101 12.26 18.79 13.48
C THR A 101 11.24 19.15 14.57
N ILE A 102 10.45 20.21 14.34
CA ILE A 102 9.33 20.57 15.22
C ILE A 102 8.03 20.43 14.44
N LEU A 103 7.23 19.46 14.83
CA LEU A 103 5.87 19.29 14.34
C LEU A 103 4.93 20.18 15.16
N THR A 104 4.40 21.23 14.54
CA THR A 104 3.65 22.30 15.24
C THR A 104 2.22 21.90 15.63
N ASP A 105 1.64 20.96 14.89
CA ASP A 105 0.26 20.53 15.02
C ASP A 105 0.06 19.14 14.39
N GLN A 106 -1.18 18.65 14.48
CA GLN A 106 -1.55 17.35 13.93
C GLN A 106 -1.39 17.29 12.40
N ASP A 107 -1.64 18.38 11.68
CA ASP A 107 -1.53 18.41 10.22
C ASP A 107 -0.06 18.39 9.78
N ALA A 108 0.84 19.02 10.54
CA ALA A 108 2.27 18.94 10.34
C ALA A 108 2.77 17.49 10.51
N TYR A 109 2.31 16.78 11.55
CA TYR A 109 2.62 15.36 11.73
C TYR A 109 2.09 14.50 10.57
N GLN A 110 0.83 14.68 10.17
CA GLN A 110 0.26 13.93 9.05
C GLN A 110 1.05 14.13 7.77
N LYS A 111 1.50 15.37 7.48
CA LYS A 111 2.35 15.65 6.33
C LYS A 111 3.73 15.01 6.43
N ALA A 112 4.32 14.98 7.63
CA ALA A 112 5.65 14.39 7.84
C ALA A 112 5.67 12.86 7.62
N ILE A 113 4.58 12.16 7.95
CA ILE A 113 4.48 10.71 7.74
C ILE A 113 3.98 10.32 6.35
N LEU A 114 3.56 11.30 5.52
CA LEU A 114 3.15 11.00 4.16
C LEU A 114 4.40 10.65 3.33
N PRO A 115 4.42 9.47 2.68
CA PRO A 115 5.54 9.09 1.82
C PRO A 115 5.67 10.05 0.63
N GLU A 116 6.85 10.07 0.02
CA GLU A 116 7.07 10.78 -1.24
C GLU A 116 6.43 10.01 -2.41
N ALA A 117 5.62 10.71 -3.21
CA ALA A 117 4.97 10.16 -4.42
C ALA A 117 4.33 8.76 -4.24
N PRO A 118 3.49 8.53 -3.21
CA PRO A 118 2.89 7.22 -2.99
C PRO A 118 1.99 6.83 -4.15
N ARG A 119 1.96 5.53 -4.42
CA ARG A 119 0.84 4.94 -5.14
C ARG A 119 -0.41 4.98 -4.24
N PRO A 120 -1.62 4.95 -4.83
CA PRO A 120 -2.85 4.84 -4.05
C PRO A 120 -2.84 3.64 -3.09
N ASP A 121 -3.54 3.76 -1.97
CA ASP A 121 -3.70 2.64 -1.05
C ASP A 121 -4.42 1.46 -1.71
N SER A 122 -3.84 0.27 -1.59
CA SER A 122 -4.39 -0.93 -2.21
C SER A 122 -5.73 -1.32 -1.61
N ILE A 123 -6.73 -1.49 -2.48
CA ILE A 123 -8.07 -1.96 -2.10
C ILE A 123 -8.06 -3.50 -2.01
N PRO A 124 -8.51 -4.10 -0.90
CA PRO A 124 -8.50 -5.56 -0.71
C PRO A 124 -9.59 -6.32 -1.52
N GLY A 125 -10.54 -5.59 -2.09
CA GLY A 125 -11.70 -6.14 -2.78
C GLY A 125 -12.97 -5.41 -2.38
N VAL A 126 -13.43 -4.49 -3.24
CA VAL A 126 -14.61 -3.67 -3.00
C VAL A 126 -15.45 -3.66 -4.27
N LEU A 127 -16.77 -3.84 -4.12
CA LEU A 127 -17.70 -3.62 -5.21
C LEU A 127 -17.91 -2.11 -5.37
N MET A 128 -17.55 -1.58 -6.52
CA MET A 128 -17.63 -0.14 -6.82
C MET A 128 -18.62 0.12 -7.94
N ARG A 129 -19.56 1.04 -7.73
CA ARG A 129 -20.55 1.47 -8.72
C ARG A 129 -19.90 2.33 -9.79
N THR A 130 -20.39 2.16 -11.01
CA THR A 130 -20.06 3.01 -12.14
C THR A 130 -21.30 3.72 -12.66
N ARG A 131 -21.07 4.76 -13.44
CA ARG A 131 -22.05 5.48 -14.24
C ARG A 131 -21.62 5.38 -15.71
N ILE A 132 -22.61 5.46 -16.59
CA ILE A 132 -22.36 5.49 -18.03
C ILE A 132 -22.04 6.90 -18.49
N THR A 133 -21.16 7.01 -19.49
CA THR A 133 -21.09 8.21 -20.34
C THR A 133 -22.17 8.08 -21.40
N GLN A 134 -23.03 9.10 -21.52
CA GLN A 134 -24.08 9.10 -22.54
C GLN A 134 -23.43 9.03 -23.94
N ASP A 135 -24.01 8.24 -24.84
CA ASP A 135 -23.62 8.09 -26.25
C ASP A 135 -22.44 7.16 -26.63
N THR A 136 -22.15 6.12 -25.84
CA THR A 136 -21.19 5.08 -26.29
C THR A 136 -21.87 3.76 -26.67
N TRP A 137 -21.41 3.15 -27.77
CA TRP A 137 -21.88 1.82 -28.19
C TRP A 137 -21.45 0.72 -27.22
N LEU A 138 -20.36 0.95 -26.47
CA LEU A 138 -19.79 0.01 -25.52
C LEU A 138 -20.69 -0.17 -24.28
N SER A 139 -21.41 0.88 -23.88
CA SER A 139 -22.40 0.83 -22.79
C SER A 139 -23.82 0.48 -23.25
N ALA A 140 -24.02 0.08 -24.51
CA ALA A 140 -25.36 -0.24 -25.01
C ALA A 140 -26.00 -1.40 -24.21
N GLY A 141 -27.23 -1.18 -23.71
CA GLY A 141 -27.93 -2.14 -22.85
C GLY A 141 -27.66 -1.98 -21.35
N VAL A 142 -26.81 -1.02 -20.97
CA VAL A 142 -26.61 -0.59 -19.57
C VAL A 142 -27.30 0.75 -19.35
N THR A 143 -28.19 0.84 -18.35
CA THR A 143 -28.99 2.05 -18.10
C THR A 143 -28.32 3.01 -17.13
N ASP A 144 -27.99 2.55 -15.92
CA ASP A 144 -27.47 3.39 -14.83
C ASP A 144 -25.98 3.19 -14.54
N GLY A 145 -25.35 2.24 -15.24
CA GLY A 145 -24.02 1.73 -14.93
C GLY A 145 -24.09 0.36 -14.28
N VAL A 146 -22.91 -0.16 -13.90
CA VAL A 146 -22.74 -1.51 -13.34
C VAL A 146 -21.74 -1.46 -12.17
N ALA A 147 -21.68 -2.52 -11.36
CA ALA A 147 -20.66 -2.63 -10.33
C ALA A 147 -19.50 -3.51 -10.81
N PHE A 148 -18.28 -3.14 -10.45
CA PHE A 148 -17.08 -3.95 -10.64
C PHE A 148 -16.49 -4.37 -9.29
N MET A 149 -15.92 -5.56 -9.22
CA MET A 149 -15.05 -5.95 -8.11
C MET A 149 -13.67 -5.34 -8.33
N VAL A 150 -13.32 -4.33 -7.55
CA VAL A 150 -12.05 -3.61 -7.66
C VAL A 150 -11.09 -4.09 -6.58
N GLN A 151 -9.89 -4.46 -7.01
CA GLN A 151 -8.78 -4.92 -6.16
C GLN A 151 -7.50 -4.22 -6.62
N GLY A 152 -6.60 -3.93 -5.67
CA GLY A 152 -5.33 -3.27 -5.96
C GLY A 152 -5.43 -1.74 -5.94
N GLN A 153 -4.52 -1.10 -6.67
CA GLN A 153 -4.22 0.33 -6.56
C GLN A 153 -4.10 1.05 -7.92
N ASP A 154 -4.56 0.40 -9.00
CA ASP A 154 -4.40 0.90 -10.36
C ASP A 154 -5.49 1.93 -10.72
N VAL A 155 -5.28 3.16 -10.24
CA VAL A 155 -6.15 4.31 -10.53
C VAL A 155 -5.67 5.01 -11.80
N TYR A 156 -6.46 4.91 -12.88
CA TYR A 156 -6.13 5.55 -14.16
C TYR A 156 -6.68 6.97 -14.26
N ARG A 157 -6.01 7.81 -15.05
CA ARG A 157 -6.54 9.13 -15.44
C ARG A 157 -7.64 8.95 -16.48
N PRO A 158 -8.73 9.74 -16.44
CA PRO A 158 -9.70 9.76 -17.53
C PRO A 158 -9.05 10.18 -18.85
N LEU A 159 -9.46 9.56 -19.95
CA LEU A 159 -9.09 10.00 -21.30
C LEU A 159 -9.74 11.35 -21.60
N THR A 160 -9.02 12.20 -22.32
CA THR A 160 -9.61 13.39 -22.95
C THR A 160 -10.43 13.00 -24.18
N LEU A 161 -11.35 13.88 -24.61
CA LEU A 161 -12.28 13.58 -25.72
C LEU A 161 -11.56 13.41 -27.07
N ASP A 162 -10.37 13.97 -27.22
CA ASP A 162 -9.52 13.80 -28.40
C ASP A 162 -8.68 12.52 -28.37
N GLU A 163 -8.43 11.93 -27.19
CA GLU A 163 -7.70 10.67 -27.03
C GLU A 163 -8.62 9.44 -27.12
N GLY A 164 -9.89 9.58 -26.71
CA GLY A 164 -10.84 8.47 -26.75
C GLY A 164 -12.09 8.71 -25.91
N TRP A 165 -12.67 7.62 -25.40
CA TRP A 165 -13.90 7.66 -24.64
C TRP A 165 -13.77 6.89 -23.32
N ASN A 166 -14.29 7.49 -22.25
CA ASN A 166 -14.49 6.83 -20.96
C ASN A 166 -15.92 6.27 -20.94
N ALA A 167 -16.13 5.06 -21.46
CA ALA A 167 -17.47 4.50 -21.60
C ALA A 167 -18.21 4.36 -20.25
N LEU A 168 -17.48 3.93 -19.22
CA LEU A 168 -17.96 3.88 -17.85
C LEU A 168 -16.93 4.56 -16.93
N TYR A 169 -17.42 5.28 -15.93
CA TYR A 169 -16.61 5.89 -14.87
C TYR A 169 -17.17 5.55 -13.50
N PHE A 170 -16.33 5.50 -12.48
CA PHE A 170 -16.73 5.26 -11.10
C PHE A 170 -17.59 6.41 -10.55
N ASP A 171 -18.64 6.08 -9.79
CA ASP A 171 -19.62 7.04 -9.31
C ASP A 171 -19.03 8.06 -8.30
N ALA A 172 -19.83 9.05 -7.93
CA ALA A 172 -19.49 10.05 -6.92
C ALA A 172 -19.10 9.41 -5.57
N PRO A 173 -18.23 10.04 -4.76
CA PRO A 173 -17.68 9.45 -3.53
C PRO A 173 -18.74 8.90 -2.57
N GLU A 174 -19.92 9.53 -2.52
CA GLU A 174 -21.04 9.18 -1.63
C GLU A 174 -21.76 7.90 -2.07
N ASN A 175 -21.77 7.60 -3.37
CA ASN A 175 -22.50 6.48 -3.97
C ASN A 175 -21.58 5.36 -4.50
N LEU A 176 -20.27 5.59 -4.49
CA LEU A 176 -19.26 4.73 -5.10
C LEU A 176 -19.25 3.31 -4.53
N GLY A 177 -19.41 3.12 -3.23
CA GLY A 177 -19.35 1.80 -2.60
C GLY A 177 -20.64 1.00 -2.74
N ALA A 178 -20.63 -0.11 -3.46
CA ALA A 178 -21.72 -1.08 -3.54
C ALA A 178 -21.61 -2.24 -2.54
N GLY A 179 -20.40 -2.52 -2.03
CA GLY A 179 -20.15 -3.55 -1.03
C GLY A 179 -18.67 -3.64 -0.66
N GLY A 180 -18.37 -4.07 0.57
CA GLY A 180 -17.02 -4.03 1.14
C GLY A 180 -16.71 -2.71 1.85
N HIS A 181 -15.47 -2.54 2.29
CA HIS A 181 -15.00 -1.33 2.97
C HIS A 181 -14.04 -0.53 2.09
N LEU A 182 -14.34 0.74 1.87
CA LEU A 182 -13.50 1.67 1.12
C LEU A 182 -13.13 2.85 2.01
N TRP A 183 -11.84 3.11 2.20
CA TRP A 183 -11.33 4.26 2.98
C TRP A 183 -11.72 5.60 2.34
N ALA A 184 -11.70 6.68 3.13
CA ALA A 184 -12.19 7.99 2.69
C ALA A 184 -11.31 8.59 1.58
N GLU A 185 -10.01 8.40 1.68
CA GLU A 185 -8.97 8.79 0.74
C GLU A 185 -9.21 8.09 -0.60
N ASN A 186 -9.39 6.78 -0.56
CA ASN A 186 -9.72 5.96 -1.71
C ASN A 186 -11.06 6.38 -2.34
N ARG A 187 -12.12 6.64 -1.56
CA ARG A 187 -13.39 7.14 -2.12
C ARG A 187 -13.21 8.42 -2.92
N ARG A 188 -12.41 9.36 -2.40
CA ARG A 188 -12.15 10.64 -3.07
C ARG A 188 -11.31 10.45 -4.34
N GLN A 189 -10.27 9.61 -4.29
CA GLN A 189 -9.35 9.44 -5.41
C GLN A 189 -9.96 8.63 -6.57
N TRP A 190 -10.76 7.60 -6.25
CA TRP A 190 -11.37 6.72 -7.25
C TRP A 190 -12.64 7.29 -7.89
N ALA A 191 -13.34 8.21 -7.21
CA ALA A 191 -14.54 8.83 -7.77
C ALA A 191 -14.24 9.50 -9.13
N PHE A 192 -15.17 9.34 -10.08
CA PHE A 192 -15.09 9.86 -11.44
C PHE A 192 -13.91 9.37 -12.28
N LYS A 193 -13.12 8.41 -11.79
CA LYS A 193 -12.07 7.75 -12.57
C LYS A 193 -12.69 6.77 -13.55
N PRO A 194 -12.06 6.51 -14.70
CA PRO A 194 -12.61 5.57 -15.64
C PRO A 194 -12.64 4.16 -15.06
N ALA A 195 -13.68 3.41 -15.39
CA ALA A 195 -13.79 1.98 -15.15
C ALA A 195 -13.65 1.20 -16.46
N VAL A 196 -14.14 1.76 -17.56
CA VAL A 196 -14.00 1.20 -18.92
C VAL A 196 -13.65 2.33 -19.88
N VAL A 197 -12.54 2.19 -20.60
CA VAL A 197 -12.04 3.15 -21.59
C VAL A 197 -11.92 2.52 -22.96
N GLN A 198 -12.05 3.33 -23.99
CA GLN A 198 -11.72 2.95 -25.36
C GLN A 198 -10.89 4.05 -26.03
N ALA A 199 -9.87 3.66 -26.78
CA ALA A 199 -9.05 4.56 -27.58
C ALA A 199 -8.65 3.87 -28.89
N ASN A 200 -8.55 4.64 -29.95
CA ASN A 200 -8.05 4.12 -31.23
C ASN A 200 -6.53 3.98 -31.17
N PHE A 201 -6.00 2.94 -31.81
CA PHE A 201 -4.57 2.81 -32.04
C PHE A 201 -4.34 2.42 -33.50
N GLY A 202 -3.91 3.40 -34.31
CA GLY A 202 -3.93 3.27 -35.76
C GLY A 202 -5.35 2.98 -36.26
N ASP A 203 -5.50 1.92 -37.06
CA ASP A 203 -6.80 1.45 -37.57
C ASP A 203 -7.52 0.47 -36.62
N GLY A 204 -6.93 0.22 -35.45
CA GLY A 204 -7.45 -0.67 -34.42
C GLY A 204 -8.10 0.09 -33.26
N LEU A 205 -8.67 -0.68 -32.34
CA LEU A 205 -9.34 -0.19 -31.14
C LEU A 205 -8.81 -0.93 -29.91
N VAL A 206 -8.43 -0.18 -28.88
CA VAL A 206 -8.04 -0.71 -27.58
C VAL A 206 -9.15 -0.40 -26.59
N ILE A 207 -9.65 -1.43 -25.92
CA ILE A 207 -10.67 -1.31 -24.86
C ILE A 207 -10.04 -1.79 -23.55
N GLY A 208 -9.98 -0.91 -22.57
CA GLY A 208 -9.42 -1.18 -21.25
C GLY A 208 -10.53 -1.32 -20.21
N PHE A 209 -10.47 -2.37 -19.41
CA PHE A 209 -11.27 -2.54 -18.20
C PHE A 209 -10.35 -2.41 -16.99
N VAL A 210 -10.67 -1.50 -16.07
CA VAL A 210 -9.87 -1.27 -14.86
C VAL A 210 -10.02 -2.41 -13.86
N ALA A 211 -11.14 -3.11 -13.89
CA ALA A 211 -11.39 -4.31 -13.11
C ALA A 211 -11.92 -5.43 -14.00
N ASP A 212 -11.68 -6.68 -13.61
CA ASP A 212 -12.13 -7.86 -14.35
C ASP A 212 -13.66 -7.85 -14.51
N PRO A 213 -14.20 -7.72 -15.74
CA PRO A 213 -15.64 -7.72 -15.96
C PRO A 213 -16.29 -9.09 -15.71
N THR A 214 -15.49 -10.16 -15.65
CA THR A 214 -15.93 -11.55 -15.50
C THR A 214 -15.66 -12.12 -14.11
N PHE A 215 -15.31 -11.28 -13.13
CA PHE A 215 -14.91 -11.71 -11.79
C PHE A 215 -15.87 -12.76 -11.21
N ARG A 216 -15.39 -14.01 -11.16
CA ARG A 216 -16.12 -15.20 -10.68
C ARG A 216 -17.50 -15.41 -11.31
N ALA A 217 -17.72 -14.91 -12.52
CA ALA A 217 -19.01 -14.92 -13.22
C ALA A 217 -20.19 -14.36 -12.39
N ALA A 218 -19.93 -13.47 -11.44
CA ALA A 218 -20.93 -12.99 -10.49
C ALA A 218 -21.53 -11.62 -10.84
N LEU A 219 -20.99 -10.93 -11.86
CA LEU A 219 -21.32 -9.54 -12.19
C LEU A 219 -22.02 -9.45 -13.56
N ASP A 220 -23.29 -9.87 -13.61
CA ASP A 220 -24.08 -9.94 -14.86
C ASP A 220 -24.14 -8.62 -15.63
N GLY A 221 -24.17 -7.48 -14.92
CA GLY A 221 -24.12 -6.17 -15.57
C GLY A 221 -22.79 -5.92 -16.30
N ALA A 222 -21.66 -6.23 -15.67
CA ALA A 222 -20.34 -6.05 -16.26
C ALA A 222 -20.12 -6.97 -17.48
N ASN A 223 -20.71 -8.17 -17.46
CA ASN A 223 -20.71 -9.08 -18.59
C ASN A 223 -21.31 -8.45 -19.86
N VAL A 224 -22.34 -7.59 -19.75
CA VAL A 224 -22.94 -6.91 -20.91
C VAL A 224 -21.94 -6.00 -21.61
N VAL A 225 -21.19 -5.20 -20.84
CA VAL A 225 -20.17 -4.28 -21.38
C VAL A 225 -19.02 -5.07 -22.02
N PHE A 226 -18.61 -6.18 -21.38
CA PHE A 226 -17.60 -7.07 -21.94
C PHE A 226 -18.05 -7.74 -23.25
N LEU A 227 -19.29 -8.23 -23.30
CA LEU A 227 -19.85 -8.81 -24.52
C LEU A 227 -20.00 -7.77 -25.63
N ASN A 228 -20.33 -6.51 -25.32
CA ASN A 228 -20.29 -5.44 -26.31
C ASN A 228 -18.88 -5.28 -26.87
N ALA A 229 -17.85 -5.19 -26.02
CA ALA A 229 -16.46 -5.09 -26.46
C ALA A 229 -16.07 -6.22 -27.44
N VAL A 230 -16.39 -7.47 -27.10
CA VAL A 230 -16.01 -8.65 -27.89
C VAL A 230 -16.84 -8.77 -29.17
N LEU A 231 -18.16 -8.65 -29.09
CA LEU A 231 -19.07 -8.96 -30.19
C LEU A 231 -19.28 -7.77 -31.14
N ARG A 232 -19.22 -6.55 -30.63
CA ARG A 232 -19.45 -5.33 -31.42
C ARG A 232 -18.14 -4.61 -31.78
N GLY A 233 -17.09 -4.73 -30.98
CA GLY A 233 -15.78 -4.11 -31.23
C GLY A 233 -15.23 -4.31 -32.65
N PRO A 234 -15.28 -5.54 -33.23
CA PRO A 234 -14.83 -5.75 -34.61
C PRO A 234 -15.59 -4.92 -35.66
N GLY A 235 -16.83 -4.53 -35.38
CA GLY A 235 -17.62 -3.64 -36.25
C GLY A 235 -17.15 -2.19 -36.25
N HIS A 236 -16.28 -1.81 -35.31
CA HIS A 236 -15.73 -0.47 -35.16
C HIS A 236 -14.28 -0.34 -35.63
N THR A 237 -13.70 -1.37 -36.25
CA THR A 237 -12.30 -1.39 -36.71
C THR A 237 -12.18 -1.91 -38.14
N ALA A 238 -11.05 -1.62 -38.79
CA ALA A 238 -10.73 -2.25 -40.06
C ALA A 238 -10.37 -3.73 -39.84
N ARG A 239 -10.73 -4.59 -40.81
CA ARG A 239 -10.26 -5.99 -40.77
C ARG A 239 -8.75 -6.03 -40.93
N VAL A 240 -8.09 -6.76 -40.04
CA VAL A 240 -6.69 -7.17 -40.20
C VAL A 240 -6.60 -7.98 -41.50
N ARG A 241 -5.76 -7.52 -42.43
CA ARG A 241 -5.47 -8.20 -43.69
C ARG A 241 -4.17 -8.98 -43.59
#